data_AF-A0A2V9BC50-F1
#
_entry.id   AF-A0A2V9BC50-F1
#
_cell.length_a   1.000
_cell.length_b   1.000
_cell.length_c   1.000
_cell.angle_alpha   90.00
_cell.angle_beta   90.00
_cell.angle_gamma   90.00
#
_symmetry.space_group_name_H-M   'P 1'
#
loop_
_entity.id
_entity.type
_entity.pdbx_description
1 polymer ?
#
loop_
_entity_poly.entity_id
_entity_poly.type
_entity_poly.pdbx_seq_one_letter_code
_entity_poly.pdbx_strand_id
1 'polypeptide(L)'
;MQRHLTPGGRLILDFFHTDPRRIHDPAFLKESEPFAEHEMPDGRRVRLTERVVAFHYARQCNDVEMYYDVTHPGGRKERLTFAFTVRYFFPFEVEHLLARCGFRVAALYGNFDRSPLRDDSLEMIFVAAAI
;
A
#
# COMPACT_ATOMS: atom_id res chain seq x y z
N MET A 1 13.62 -15.07 -2.35
CA MET A 1 13.78 -14.51 -0.99
C MET A 1 14.35 -15.49 0.02
N GLN A 2 13.79 -16.70 0.19
CA GLN A 2 14.28 -17.69 1.18
C GLN A 2 15.81 -17.94 1.11
N ARG A 3 16.36 -18.09 -0.10
CA ARG A 3 17.80 -18.32 -0.33
C ARG A 3 18.73 -17.16 0.05
N HIS A 4 18.17 -15.97 0.29
CA HIS A 4 18.93 -14.77 0.65
C HIS A 4 18.88 -14.48 2.16
N LEU A 5 18.17 -15.30 2.95
CA LEU A 5 18.12 -15.14 4.40
C LEU A 5 19.27 -15.91 5.06
N THR A 6 19.93 -15.26 6.01
CA THR A 6 20.83 -15.94 6.95
C THR A 6 20.04 -16.90 7.85
N PRO A 7 20.70 -17.89 8.48
CA PRO A 7 20.06 -18.73 9.48
C PRO A 7 19.35 -17.89 10.56
N GLY A 8 18.06 -18.15 10.77
CA GLY A 8 17.23 -17.39 11.72
C GLY A 8 16.68 -16.05 11.20
N GLY A 9 17.00 -15.66 9.96
CA GLY A 9 16.49 -14.45 9.32
C GLY A 9 14.96 -14.40 9.22
N ARG A 10 14.43 -13.19 8.97
CA ARG A 10 12.99 -12.93 8.80
C ARG A 10 12.75 -12.22 7.48
N LEU A 11 11.65 -12.56 6.83
CA LEU A 11 11.07 -11.78 5.74
C LEU A 11 9.95 -10.93 6.33
N ILE A 12 10.01 -9.62 6.11
CA ILE A 12 8.94 -8.69 6.52
C ILE A 12 8.31 -8.15 5.25
N LEU A 13 6.99 -8.29 5.13
CA LEU A 13 6.21 -7.79 4.00
C LEU A 13 5.12 -6.86 4.53
N ASP A 14 4.92 -5.76 3.83
CA ASP A 14 3.88 -4.79 4.12
C ASP A 14 2.92 -4.72 2.93
N PHE A 15 1.64 -4.82 3.22
CA PHE A 15 0.55 -4.76 2.26
C PHE A 15 -0.57 -3.91 2.84
N PHE A 16 -1.12 -2.99 2.04
CA PHE A 16 -2.34 -2.30 2.44
C PHE A 16 -3.47 -3.31 2.73
N HIS A 17 -4.19 -3.09 3.81
CA HIS A 17 -5.34 -3.88 4.19
C HIS A 17 -6.54 -3.45 3.34
N THR A 18 -7.06 -4.37 2.52
CA THR A 18 -8.19 -4.06 1.63
C THR A 18 -9.47 -3.99 2.43
N ASP A 19 -10.06 -2.80 2.52
CA ASP A 19 -11.43 -2.62 3.00
C ASP A 19 -12.44 -2.90 1.85
N PRO A 20 -13.22 -4.00 1.92
CA PRO A 20 -14.18 -4.36 0.88
C PRO A 20 -15.28 -3.32 0.66
N ARG A 21 -15.52 -2.42 1.63
CA ARG A 21 -16.50 -1.34 1.46
C ARG A 21 -16.02 -0.33 0.41
N ARG A 22 -14.70 -0.14 0.28
CA ARG A 22 -14.12 0.81 -0.69
C ARG A 22 -14.42 0.45 -2.13
N ILE A 23 -14.55 -0.84 -2.39
CA ILE A 23 -14.79 -1.40 -3.72
C ILE A 23 -16.14 -0.94 -4.31
N HIS A 24 -17.14 -0.73 -3.45
CA HIS A 24 -18.51 -0.41 -3.89
C HIS A 24 -18.93 1.03 -3.64
N ASP A 25 -18.07 1.83 -2.99
CA ASP A 25 -18.39 3.21 -2.65
C ASP A 25 -17.80 4.17 -3.70
N PRO A 26 -18.66 4.91 -4.45
CA PRO A 26 -18.22 5.88 -5.45
C PRO A 26 -17.34 6.99 -4.90
N ALA A 27 -17.30 7.21 -3.58
CA ALA A 27 -16.39 8.16 -2.96
C ALA A 27 -14.92 7.85 -3.29
N PHE A 28 -14.55 6.57 -3.44
CA PHE A 28 -13.17 6.15 -3.74
C PHE A 28 -12.78 6.29 -5.22
N LEU A 29 -13.74 6.60 -6.09
CA LEU A 29 -13.48 6.99 -7.49
C LEU A 29 -13.08 8.47 -7.62
N LYS A 30 -13.28 9.26 -6.55
CA LYS A 30 -12.91 10.68 -6.51
C LYS A 30 -11.47 10.83 -6.01
N GLU A 31 -10.82 11.93 -6.43
CA GLU A 31 -9.53 12.32 -5.85
C GLU A 31 -9.68 12.51 -4.34
N SER A 32 -8.82 11.84 -3.59
CA SER A 32 -8.65 11.98 -2.15
C SER A 32 -7.22 12.44 -1.85
N GLU A 33 -7.03 13.11 -0.71
CA GLU A 33 -5.74 13.63 -0.28
C GLU A 33 -5.25 12.81 0.91
N PRO A 34 -4.42 11.78 0.66
CA PRO A 34 -4.01 10.85 1.72
C PRO A 34 -3.01 11.47 2.71
N PHE A 35 -2.32 12.54 2.31
CA PHE A 35 -1.32 13.22 3.13
C PHE A 35 -1.45 14.73 3.00
N ALA A 36 -1.04 15.45 4.05
CA ALA A 36 -0.95 16.91 3.99
C ALA A 36 0.09 17.37 2.96
N GLU A 37 -0.13 18.55 2.37
CA GLU A 37 0.86 19.22 1.52
C GLU A 37 2.21 19.30 2.25
N HIS A 38 3.28 18.94 1.53
CA HIS A 38 4.64 18.90 2.08
C HIS A 38 5.55 19.88 1.34
N GLU A 39 6.37 20.61 2.10
CA GLU A 39 7.42 21.47 1.56
C GLU A 39 8.73 20.69 1.45
N MET A 40 9.28 20.65 0.23
CA MET A 40 10.54 20.01 -0.09
C MET A 40 11.72 20.90 0.31
N PRO A 41 12.92 20.34 0.57
CA PRO A 41 14.11 21.12 0.93
C PRO A 41 14.54 22.22 -0.07
N ASP A 42 14.08 22.14 -1.32
CA ASP A 42 14.35 23.15 -2.35
C ASP A 42 13.22 24.18 -2.55
N GLY A 43 12.27 24.24 -1.60
CA GLY A 43 11.18 25.22 -1.57
C GLY A 43 9.99 24.88 -2.46
N ARG A 44 9.97 23.71 -3.11
CA ARG A 44 8.78 23.21 -3.79
C ARG A 44 7.74 22.76 -2.77
N ARG A 45 6.47 23.07 -3.01
CA ARG A 45 5.35 22.49 -2.26
C ARG A 45 4.68 21.42 -3.10
N VAL A 46 4.45 20.26 -2.50
CA VAL A 46 3.90 19.08 -3.18
C VAL A 46 2.63 18.67 -2.47
N ARG A 47 1.53 18.67 -3.24
CA ARG A 47 0.26 18.12 -2.82
C ARG A 47 0.01 16.81 -3.57
N LEU A 48 -0.20 15.73 -2.83
CA LEU A 48 -0.50 14.41 -3.37
C LEU A 48 -2.00 14.15 -3.28
N THR A 49 -2.59 13.82 -4.41
CA THR A 49 -3.95 13.27 -4.46
C THR A 49 -3.97 11.96 -5.22
N GLU A 50 -4.88 11.07 -4.87
CA GLU A 50 -5.03 9.78 -5.52
C GLU A 50 -6.49 9.42 -5.76
N ARG A 51 -6.74 8.57 -6.75
CA ARG A 51 -8.04 7.93 -6.96
C ARG A 51 -7.87 6.51 -7.46
N VAL A 52 -8.87 5.68 -7.19
CA VAL A 52 -9.03 4.39 -7.88
C VAL A 52 -9.87 4.63 -9.13
N VAL A 53 -9.35 4.24 -10.29
CA VAL A 53 -10.03 4.41 -11.58
C VAL A 53 -10.93 3.21 -11.88
N ALA A 54 -10.48 2.01 -11.54
CA ALA A 54 -11.21 0.78 -11.79
C ALA A 54 -10.86 -0.32 -10.79
N PHE A 55 -11.85 -1.16 -10.47
CA PHE A 55 -11.70 -2.36 -9.66
C PHE A 55 -11.91 -3.60 -10.54
N HIS A 56 -10.92 -4.49 -10.57
CA HIS A 56 -10.92 -5.73 -11.37
C HIS A 56 -10.98 -6.96 -10.45
N TYR A 57 -12.19 -7.36 -10.05
CA TYR A 57 -12.40 -8.40 -9.03
C TYR A 57 -11.78 -9.75 -9.36
N ALA A 58 -11.99 -10.25 -10.58
CA ALA A 58 -11.47 -11.54 -11.00
C ALA A 58 -9.93 -11.60 -10.98
N ARG A 59 -9.27 -10.44 -11.14
CA ARG A 59 -7.81 -10.31 -11.13
C ARG A 59 -7.27 -9.81 -9.78
N GLN A 60 -8.14 -9.42 -8.85
CA GLN A 60 -7.80 -8.73 -7.60
C GLN A 60 -6.85 -7.55 -7.81
N CYS A 61 -7.16 -6.73 -8.81
CA CYS A 61 -6.34 -5.57 -9.20
C CYS A 61 -7.16 -4.28 -9.18
N ASN A 62 -6.50 -3.18 -8.83
CA ASN A 62 -7.05 -1.83 -8.92
C ASN A 62 -6.18 -1.00 -9.85
N ASP A 63 -6.80 -0.29 -10.79
CA ASP A 63 -6.10 0.75 -11.54
C ASP A 63 -6.14 2.03 -10.72
N VAL A 64 -4.98 2.60 -10.42
CA VAL A 64 -4.80 3.74 -9.55
C VAL A 64 -4.12 4.87 -10.32
N GLU A 65 -4.56 6.09 -10.06
CA GLU A 65 -3.87 7.29 -10.49
C GLU A 65 -3.45 8.11 -9.26
N MET A 66 -2.18 8.48 -9.22
CA MET A 66 -1.60 9.42 -8.27
C MET A 66 -1.23 10.70 -9.00
N TYR A 67 -1.60 11.84 -8.43
CA TYR A 67 -1.30 13.16 -8.94
C TYR A 67 -0.44 13.93 -7.95
N TYR A 68 0.70 14.42 -8.41
CA TYR A 68 1.57 15.31 -7.66
C TYR A 68 1.41 16.71 -8.22
N ASP A 69 0.67 17.55 -7.49
CA ASP A 69 0.57 18.98 -7.75
C ASP A 69 1.78 19.68 -7.13
N VAL A 70 2.72 20.10 -7.95
CA VAL A 70 3.97 20.74 -7.52
C VAL A 70 3.89 22.24 -7.77
N THR A 71 4.02 23.02 -6.70
CA THR A 71 4.21 24.48 -6.76
C THR A 71 5.69 24.81 -6.52
N HIS A 72 6.33 25.42 -7.51
CA HIS A 72 7.75 25.78 -7.48
C HIS A 72 7.97 27.15 -6.81
N PRO A 73 9.19 27.42 -6.31
CA PRO A 73 9.62 28.77 -6.00
C PRO A 73 9.38 29.69 -7.22
N GLY A 74 8.76 30.86 -7.00
CA GLY A 74 8.35 31.76 -8.07
C GLY A 74 6.96 31.49 -8.67
N GLY A 75 6.22 30.50 -8.14
CA GLY A 75 4.78 30.36 -8.38
C GLY A 75 4.38 29.51 -9.59
N ARG A 76 5.35 28.99 -10.36
CA ARG A 76 5.07 28.00 -11.42
C ARG A 76 4.43 26.76 -10.80
N LYS A 77 3.37 26.25 -11.42
CA LYS A 77 2.66 25.03 -11.02
C LYS A 77 2.74 23.97 -12.11
N GLU A 78 2.83 22.71 -11.71
CA GLU A 78 2.70 21.56 -12.61
C GLU A 78 1.99 20.41 -11.89
N ARG A 79 1.30 19.55 -12.66
CA ARG A 79 0.72 18.30 -12.16
C ARG A 79 1.42 17.13 -12.85
N LEU A 80 1.97 16.22 -12.06
CA LEU A 80 2.56 14.98 -12.55
C LEU A 80 1.59 13.83 -12.27
N THR A 81 1.26 13.05 -13.30
CA THR A 81 0.33 11.91 -13.19
C THR A 81 1.09 10.60 -13.28
N PHE A 82 0.86 9.73 -12.30
CA PHE A 82 1.37 8.36 -12.28
C PHE A 82 0.18 7.41 -12.27
N ALA A 83 0.04 6.60 -13.33
CA ALA A 83 -1.00 5.60 -13.45
C ALA A 83 -0.37 4.20 -13.37
N PHE A 84 -0.89 3.34 -12.51
CA PHE A 84 -0.39 1.99 -12.35
C PHE A 84 -1.48 1.05 -11.82
N THR A 85 -1.29 -0.24 -12.03
CA THR A 85 -2.18 -1.29 -11.52
C THR A 85 -1.56 -1.91 -10.27
N VAL A 86 -2.33 -1.94 -9.18
CA VAL A 86 -1.94 -2.57 -7.92
C VAL A 86 -2.74 -3.85 -7.71
N ARG A 87 -2.08 -4.95 -7.37
CA ARG A 87 -2.76 -6.16 -6.89
C ARG A 87 -2.93 -6.06 -5.38
N TYR A 88 -4.12 -6.38 -4.89
CA TYR A 88 -4.40 -6.50 -3.46
C TYR A 88 -4.51 -7.96 -3.03
N PHE A 89 -4.28 -8.20 -1.74
CA PHE A 89 -4.33 -9.53 -1.13
C PHE A 89 -5.20 -9.49 0.12
N PHE A 90 -5.79 -10.63 0.47
CA PHE A 90 -6.42 -10.83 1.77
C PHE A 90 -5.45 -11.54 2.74
N PRO A 91 -5.64 -11.40 4.08
CA PRO A 91 -4.68 -11.92 5.05
C PRO A 91 -4.32 -13.40 4.85
N PHE A 92 -5.35 -14.25 4.68
CA PHE A 92 -5.14 -15.69 4.48
C PHE A 92 -4.53 -16.05 3.12
N GLU A 93 -4.74 -15.22 2.07
CA GLU A 93 -4.07 -15.41 0.78
C GLU A 93 -2.56 -15.26 0.93
N VAL A 94 -2.12 -14.20 1.63
CA VAL A 94 -0.69 -13.97 1.90
C VAL A 94 -0.11 -15.09 2.77
N GLU A 95 -0.81 -15.51 3.81
CA GLU A 95 -0.38 -16.63 4.66
C GLU A 95 -0.16 -17.93 3.86
N HIS A 96 -1.10 -18.28 2.98
CA HIS A 96 -0.97 -19.46 2.13
C HIS A 96 0.15 -19.32 1.09
N LEU A 97 0.33 -18.13 0.51
CA LEU A 97 1.44 -17.88 -0.42
C LEU A 97 2.80 -18.03 0.28
N LEU A 98 2.94 -17.49 1.50
CA LEU A 98 4.14 -17.65 2.32
C LEU A 98 4.43 -19.13 2.63
N ALA A 99 3.41 -19.90 3.03
CA ALA A 99 3.53 -21.34 3.27
C ALA A 99 4.08 -22.09 2.05
N ARG A 100 3.54 -21.79 0.86
CA ARG A 100 4.00 -22.39 -0.41
C ARG A 100 5.41 -21.97 -0.80
N CYS A 101 5.89 -20.85 -0.28
CA CYS A 101 7.26 -20.38 -0.46
C CYS A 101 8.23 -20.85 0.63
N GLY A 102 7.83 -21.79 1.50
CA GLY A 102 8.67 -22.33 2.56
C GLY A 102 8.82 -21.38 3.75
N PHE A 103 7.79 -20.59 4.04
CA PHE A 103 7.73 -19.70 5.19
C PHE A 103 6.53 -20.02 6.08
N ARG A 104 6.69 -19.83 7.39
CA ARG A 104 5.57 -19.73 8.33
C ARG A 104 5.40 -18.29 8.78
N VAL A 105 4.16 -17.87 9.01
CA VAL A 105 3.88 -16.57 9.63
C VAL A 105 4.27 -16.66 11.12
N ALA A 106 5.19 -15.80 11.54
CA ALA A 106 5.64 -15.70 12.92
C ALA A 106 4.88 -14.60 13.69
N ALA A 107 4.46 -13.54 13.00
CA ALA A 107 3.57 -12.51 13.51
C ALA A 107 2.85 -11.79 12.36
N LEU A 108 1.69 -11.21 12.67
CA LEU A 108 0.90 -10.36 11.78
C LEU A 108 0.45 -9.13 12.55
N TYR A 109 0.77 -7.95 12.04
CA TYR A 109 0.46 -6.66 12.66
C TYR A 109 -0.39 -5.78 11.73
N GLY A 110 -1.20 -4.91 12.33
CA GLY A 110 -2.00 -3.91 11.60
C GLY A 110 -1.30 -2.57 11.40
N ASN A 111 -0.15 -2.37 12.04
CA ASN A 111 0.64 -1.13 11.98
C ASN A 111 2.09 -1.38 12.43
N PHE A 112 2.99 -0.44 12.13
CA PHE A 112 4.43 -0.52 12.42
C PHE A 112 4.76 -0.48 13.93
N ASP A 113 3.84 0.00 14.76
CA ASP A 113 3.92 -0.06 16.23
C ASP A 113 3.65 -1.47 16.80
N ARG A 114 3.42 -2.46 15.92
CA ARG A 114 3.10 -3.86 16.25
C ARG A 114 1.74 -4.07 16.89
N SER A 115 0.83 -3.10 16.76
CA SER A 115 -0.57 -3.33 17.09
C SER A 115 -1.15 -4.50 16.27
N PRO A 116 -2.10 -5.27 16.82
CA PRO A 116 -2.69 -6.40 16.12
C PRO A 116 -3.46 -5.93 14.89
N LEU A 117 -3.53 -6.79 13.86
CA LEU A 117 -4.40 -6.57 12.71
C LEU A 117 -5.87 -6.53 13.17
N ARG A 118 -6.61 -5.53 12.70
CA ARG A 118 -8.03 -5.28 12.97
C ARG A 118 -8.75 -4.88 11.68
N ASP A 119 -10.07 -4.93 11.69
CA ASP A 119 -10.91 -4.54 10.55
C ASP A 119 -10.68 -3.08 10.09
N ASP A 120 -10.23 -2.21 10.99
CA ASP A 120 -9.91 -0.80 10.74
C ASP A 120 -8.42 -0.52 10.51
N SER A 121 -7.58 -1.56 10.50
CA SER A 121 -6.16 -1.41 10.17
C SER A 121 -5.99 -0.99 8.71
N LEU A 122 -5.06 -0.08 8.45
CA LEU A 122 -4.70 0.35 7.10
C LEU A 122 -3.70 -0.59 6.44
N GLU A 123 -2.90 -1.31 7.25
CA GLU A 123 -1.81 -2.17 6.79
C GLU A 123 -1.98 -3.61 7.30
N MET A 124 -1.32 -4.54 6.62
CA MET A 124 -1.11 -5.92 7.03
C MET A 124 0.39 -6.23 6.93
N ILE A 125 1.08 -6.18 8.06
CA ILE A 125 2.52 -6.40 8.14
C ILE A 125 2.80 -7.83 8.57
N PHE A 126 3.27 -8.65 7.64
CA PHE A 126 3.63 -10.04 7.86
C PHE A 126 5.10 -10.14 8.27
N VAL A 127 5.36 -10.81 9.40
CA VAL A 127 6.70 -11.26 9.77
C VAL A 127 6.76 -12.76 9.56
N ALA A 128 7.56 -13.20 8.59
CA ALA A 128 7.67 -14.59 8.18
C ALA A 128 9.05 -15.18 8.49
N ALA A 129 9.07 -16.43 8.92
CA ALA A 129 10.29 -17.20 9.18
C ALA A 129 10.37 -18.37 8.20
N ALA A 130 11.56 -18.65 7.67
CA ALA A 130 11.75 -19.85 6.85
C ALA A 130 11.41 -21.11 7.66
N ILE A 131 10.76 -22.07 7.00
CA ILE A 131 10.52 -23.43 7.50
C ILE A 131 11.78 -24.26 7.29
#